data_AF-A0A832EJK5-F1
#
_entry.id   AF-A0A832EJK5-F1
#
_cell.length_a   1.000
_cell.length_b   1.000
_cell.length_c   1.000
_cell.angle_alpha   90.00
_cell.angle_beta   90.00
_cell.angle_gamma   90.00
#
_symmetry.space_group_name_H-M   'P 1'
#
loop_
_entity.id
_entity.type
_entity.pdbx_description
1 polymer ?
#
loop_
_entity_poly.entity_id
_entity_poly.type
_entity_poly.pdbx_seq_one_letter_code
_entity_poly.pdbx_strand_id
1 'polypeptide(L)'
;MCKSLYSLTFDYLCIYCIITYIPRRTFKMCRHLRLLFLLLIGLLSAATSQAVPLSDQVIARLRHEGRLDEVVARINDARARGVDMPQTANQKTRASLALGNPVTFRVLVILVDFPDKPYTAGYAAATVADFDSILFSDGFLNPTGSMKEYYLENSFGNFVMLGDVYGWYRASQNSTYYTQNCDGSHGFGDYPTNAQRLVEEAI
;
A
#
# COMPACT_ATOMS: atom_id res chain seq x y z
N MET A 1 43.34 -0.65 27.72
CA MET A 1 43.41 -0.96 26.27
C MET A 1 42.11 -1.65 25.91
N CYS A 2 41.11 -0.89 25.46
CA CYS A 2 40.74 -0.60 24.07
C CYS A 2 39.83 -1.71 23.48
N LYS A 3 38.63 -1.27 23.08
CA LYS A 3 37.42 -2.02 22.70
C LYS A 3 37.49 -2.52 21.24
N SER A 4 36.53 -3.38 20.91
CA SER A 4 35.63 -3.25 19.73
C SER A 4 35.78 -4.31 18.65
N LEU A 5 34.94 -5.35 18.76
CA LEU A 5 34.50 -6.18 17.64
C LEU A 5 33.37 -5.45 16.92
N TYR A 6 33.67 -5.00 15.71
CA TYR A 6 32.74 -4.43 14.74
C TYR A 6 32.05 -5.55 13.98
N SER A 7 30.74 -5.66 14.12
CA SER A 7 29.87 -6.31 13.13
C SER A 7 28.48 -5.71 13.31
N LEU A 8 27.87 -5.30 12.19
CA LEU A 8 26.47 -4.85 12.05
C LEU A 8 26.18 -3.38 12.35
N THR A 9 26.73 -2.48 11.51
CA THR A 9 26.09 -1.18 11.22
C THR A 9 26.22 -0.84 9.73
N PHE A 10 25.96 -1.82 8.85
CA PHE A 10 26.02 -1.64 7.39
C PHE A 10 24.80 -0.86 6.83
N ASP A 11 23.80 -0.55 7.66
CA ASP A 11 22.57 0.14 7.20
C ASP A 11 22.56 1.66 7.45
N TYR A 12 23.60 2.22 8.07
CA TYR A 12 23.72 3.67 8.25
C TYR A 12 24.30 4.41 7.04
N LEU A 13 24.78 3.69 6.01
CA LEU A 13 25.40 4.32 4.84
C LEU A 13 24.40 4.84 3.80
N CYS A 14 23.14 4.41 3.81
CA CYS A 14 22.20 4.83 2.76
C CYS A 14 21.54 6.19 3.04
N ILE A 15 21.46 6.62 4.31
CA ILE A 15 20.95 7.96 4.68
C ILE A 15 22.00 9.06 4.40
N TYR A 16 23.30 8.71 4.41
CA TYR A 16 24.37 9.66 4.10
C TYR A 16 24.39 10.09 2.63
N CYS A 17 23.78 9.33 1.72
CA CYS A 17 23.80 9.63 0.28
C CYS A 17 22.78 10.70 -0.13
N ILE A 18 21.69 10.89 0.62
CA ILE A 18 20.65 11.90 0.29
C ILE A 18 21.01 13.29 0.86
N ILE A 19 21.86 13.36 1.88
CA ILE A 19 22.33 14.65 2.44
C ILE A 19 23.38 15.32 1.53
N THR A 20 23.91 14.62 0.51
CA THR A 20 24.98 15.14 -0.34
C THR A 20 24.53 15.94 -1.56
N TYR A 21 23.23 16.00 -1.88
CA TYR A 21 22.72 16.79 -3.02
C TYR A 21 21.80 17.94 -2.61
N ILE A 22 22.30 18.80 -1.73
CA ILE A 22 21.76 20.15 -1.56
C ILE A 22 22.86 21.12 -1.98
N PRO A 23 22.67 21.90 -3.07
CA PRO A 23 23.69 22.82 -3.56
C PRO A 23 24.05 23.81 -2.46
N ARG A 24 25.35 23.86 -2.16
CA ARG A 24 25.99 24.79 -1.22
C ARG A 24 25.81 26.24 -1.71
N ARG A 25 24.67 26.86 -1.42
CA ARG A 25 24.57 28.32 -1.29
C ARG A 25 24.47 28.67 0.18
N THR A 26 25.47 29.41 0.63
CA THR A 26 25.80 29.75 2.01
C THR A 26 24.65 30.46 2.73
N PHE A 27 23.95 29.74 3.61
CA PHE A 27 23.22 30.36 4.72
C PHE A 27 23.95 30.02 6.02
N LYS A 28 24.80 30.94 6.50
CA LYS A 28 25.37 30.90 7.85
C LYS A 28 24.24 31.17 8.85
N MET A 29 23.43 30.14 9.11
CA MET A 29 22.35 30.23 10.06
C MET A 29 22.93 30.22 11.48
N CYS A 30 22.87 31.38 12.14
CA CYS A 30 23.46 31.65 13.44
C CYS A 30 22.99 30.63 14.50
N ARG A 31 23.88 30.22 15.42
CA ARG A 31 23.61 29.20 16.45
C ARG A 31 22.36 29.51 17.30
N HIS A 32 22.05 30.80 17.44
CA HIS A 32 20.82 31.28 18.10
C HIS A 32 19.55 31.01 17.32
N LEU A 33 19.57 31.02 15.97
CA LEU A 33 18.38 30.77 15.15
C LEU A 33 18.00 29.27 15.17
N ARG A 34 18.97 28.37 15.25
CA ARG A 34 18.72 26.92 15.47
C ARG A 34 18.14 26.64 16.87
N LEU A 35 18.64 27.31 17.90
CA LEU A 35 18.11 27.20 19.26
C LEU A 35 16.69 27.74 19.38
N LEU A 36 16.39 28.86 18.72
CA LEU A 36 15.03 29.42 18.65
C LEU A 36 14.08 28.49 17.90
N PHE A 37 14.52 27.86 16.80
CA PHE A 37 13.70 26.91 16.06
C PHE A 37 13.37 25.65 16.87
N LEU A 38 14.35 25.13 17.64
CA LEU A 38 14.15 24.00 18.55
C LEU A 38 13.26 24.36 19.75
N LEU A 39 13.38 25.57 20.31
CA LEU A 39 12.50 26.07 21.36
C LEU A 39 11.06 26.28 20.85
N LEU A 40 10.87 26.73 19.61
CA LEU A 40 9.57 26.89 18.99
C LEU A 40 8.86 25.54 18.78
N ILE A 41 9.60 24.50 18.38
CA ILE A 41 9.10 23.13 18.24
C ILE A 41 8.77 22.53 19.63
N GLY A 42 9.55 22.86 20.66
CA GLY A 42 9.27 22.47 22.04
C GLY A 42 8.04 23.16 22.64
N LEU A 43 7.77 24.42 22.28
CA LEU A 43 6.56 25.14 22.69
C LEU A 43 5.30 24.62 21.97
N LEU A 44 5.42 24.16 20.72
CA LEU A 44 4.31 23.60 19.96
C LEU A 44 3.82 22.23 20.48
N SER A 45 4.63 21.53 21.27
CA SER A 45 4.32 20.20 21.79
C SER A 45 3.67 20.20 23.19
N ALA A 46 3.40 21.38 23.77
CA ALA A 46 2.78 21.51 25.10
C ALA A 46 1.25 21.54 25.09
N ALA A 47 0.58 21.51 23.93
CA ALA A 47 -0.87 21.36 23.85
C ALA A 47 -1.25 19.87 23.97
N THR A 48 -1.11 19.30 25.16
CA THR A 48 -1.69 18.00 25.48
C THR A 48 -3.21 18.12 25.35
N SER A 49 -3.79 17.35 24.42
CA SER A 49 -5.24 17.17 24.23
C SER A 49 -5.89 16.64 25.50
N GLN A 50 -6.28 17.54 26.39
CA GLN A 50 -7.27 17.27 27.42
C GLN A 50 -8.65 17.42 26.76
N ALA A 51 -9.52 16.43 26.95
CA ALA A 51 -10.86 16.40 26.38
C ALA A 51 -11.58 17.75 26.56
N VAL A 52 -12.06 18.34 25.46
CA VAL A 52 -12.70 19.65 25.48
C VAL A 52 -13.99 19.55 26.31
N PRO A 53 -14.14 20.28 27.42
CA PRO A 53 -15.39 20.30 28.15
C PRO A 53 -16.50 20.94 27.29
N LEU A 54 -17.75 20.61 27.58
CA LEU A 54 -18.91 21.29 27.00
C LEU A 54 -18.74 22.81 27.21
N SER A 55 -18.94 23.59 26.15
CA SER A 55 -18.81 25.05 26.24
C SER A 55 -19.86 25.65 27.16
N ASP A 56 -19.52 26.75 27.83
CA ASP A 56 -20.39 27.40 28.82
C ASP A 56 -21.77 27.77 28.24
N GLN A 57 -21.82 28.15 26.96
CA GLN A 57 -23.06 28.46 26.26
C GLN A 57 -23.98 27.23 26.12
N VAL A 58 -23.41 26.05 25.87
CA VAL A 58 -24.18 24.79 25.76
C VAL A 58 -24.69 24.36 27.13
N ILE A 59 -23.91 24.54 28.19
CA ILE A 59 -24.34 24.25 29.57
C ILE A 59 -25.50 25.16 29.98
N ALA A 60 -25.40 26.47 29.70
CA ALA A 60 -26.47 27.43 30.00
C ALA A 60 -27.77 27.08 29.27
N ARG A 61 -27.68 26.71 27.98
CA ARG A 61 -28.82 26.26 27.19
C ARG A 61 -29.46 24.98 27.75
N LEU A 62 -28.65 23.97 28.07
CA LEU A 62 -29.14 22.69 28.60
C LEU A 62 -29.77 22.84 30.00
N ARG A 63 -29.27 23.78 30.81
CA ARG A 63 -29.87 24.13 32.10
C ARG A 63 -31.24 24.78 31.93
N HIS A 64 -31.38 25.71 30.97
CA HIS A 64 -32.66 26.34 30.66
C HIS A 64 -33.68 25.34 30.09
N GLU A 65 -33.22 24.38 29.28
CA GLU A 65 -34.06 23.30 28.73
C GLU A 65 -34.41 22.21 29.75
N GLY A 66 -33.84 22.24 30.97
CA GLY A 66 -34.04 21.22 31.99
C GLY A 66 -33.44 19.85 31.64
N ARG A 67 -32.56 19.78 30.64
CA ARG A 67 -32.00 18.55 30.06
C ARG A 67 -30.55 18.30 30.43
N LEU A 68 -29.97 19.17 31.26
CA LEU A 68 -28.56 19.09 31.63
C LEU A 68 -28.22 17.74 32.26
N ASP A 69 -29.02 17.30 33.23
CA ASP A 69 -28.78 16.04 33.95
C ASP A 69 -28.85 14.82 33.03
N GLU A 70 -29.78 14.83 32.07
CA GLU A 70 -29.96 13.77 31.08
C GLU A 70 -28.73 13.67 30.14
N VAL A 71 -28.20 14.82 29.70
CA VAL A 71 -27.03 14.87 28.82
C VAL A 71 -25.77 14.45 29.57
N VAL A 72 -25.60 14.89 30.82
CA VAL A 72 -24.49 14.46 31.67
C VAL A 72 -24.54 12.96 31.92
N ALA A 73 -25.72 12.40 32.21
CA ALA A 73 -25.90 10.95 32.36
C ALA A 73 -25.51 10.19 31.09
N ARG A 74 -25.94 10.66 29.91
CA ARG A 74 -25.57 10.05 28.62
C ARG A 74 -24.07 10.12 28.31
N ILE A 75 -23.41 11.22 28.65
CA ILE A 75 -21.97 11.36 28.46
C ILE A 75 -21.20 10.43 29.41
N ASN A 76 -21.62 10.35 30.67
CA ASN A 76 -21.01 9.45 31.65
C ASN A 76 -21.19 7.98 31.25
N ASP A 77 -22.37 7.62 30.77
CA ASP A 77 -22.69 6.29 30.23
C ASP A 77 -21.88 5.97 28.96
N ALA A 78 -21.71 6.94 28.03
CA ALA A 78 -20.84 6.78 26.87
C ALA A 78 -19.37 6.59 27.27
N ARG A 79 -18.88 7.34 28.26
CA ARG A 79 -17.54 7.17 28.83
C ARG A 79 -17.38 5.81 29.50
N ALA A 80 -18.37 5.36 30.26
CA ALA A 80 -18.39 4.02 30.87
C ALA A 80 -18.34 2.89 29.82
N ARG A 81 -18.96 3.12 28.64
CA ARG A 81 -18.87 2.24 27.46
C ARG A 81 -17.55 2.33 26.68
N GLY A 82 -16.63 3.21 27.07
CA GLY A 82 -15.32 3.33 26.43
C GLY A 82 -15.23 4.37 25.31
N VAL A 83 -16.27 5.17 25.08
CA VAL A 83 -16.17 6.36 24.21
C VAL A 83 -15.24 7.36 24.91
N ASP A 84 -14.20 7.83 24.23
CA ASP A 84 -13.15 8.72 24.76
C ASP A 84 -12.35 8.16 25.95
N MET A 85 -12.35 6.84 26.19
CA MET A 85 -11.38 6.26 27.13
C MET A 85 -10.00 6.22 26.46
N PRO A 86 -8.93 6.66 27.16
CA PRO A 86 -7.58 6.37 26.69
C PRO A 86 -7.47 4.85 26.60
N GLN A 87 -7.06 4.34 25.44
CA GLN A 87 -6.86 2.92 25.23
C GLN A 87 -5.89 2.43 26.31
N THR A 88 -6.41 1.82 27.38
CA THR A 88 -5.59 1.22 28.41
C THR A 88 -4.83 0.11 27.71
N ALA A 89 -3.50 0.15 27.83
CA ALA A 89 -2.60 -0.77 27.18
C ALA A 89 -2.77 -2.19 27.77
N ASN A 90 -3.92 -2.83 27.55
CA ASN A 90 -4.02 -4.26 27.60
C ASN A 90 -3.50 -4.77 26.26
N GLN A 91 -2.20 -4.98 26.32
CA GLN A 91 -1.23 -5.44 25.35
C GLN A 91 -1.60 -6.82 24.76
N LYS A 92 -2.80 -6.98 24.20
CA LYS A 92 -3.00 -7.95 23.13
C LYS A 92 -2.51 -7.29 21.86
N THR A 93 -1.18 -7.29 21.75
CA THR A 93 -0.44 -6.97 20.54
C THR A 93 -1.01 -5.72 19.87
N ARG A 94 -0.70 -4.53 20.41
CA ARG A 94 -0.35 -3.48 19.45
C ARG A 94 0.82 -4.12 18.71
N ALA A 95 0.53 -4.74 17.56
CA ALA A 95 1.54 -4.98 16.57
C ALA A 95 2.25 -3.65 16.54
N SER A 96 3.49 -3.63 17.04
CA SER A 96 4.43 -2.63 16.59
C SER A 96 4.15 -2.47 15.11
N LEU A 97 4.18 -1.25 14.58
CA LEU A 97 4.44 -1.07 13.16
C LEU A 97 5.84 -1.64 12.77
N ALA A 98 6.28 -2.76 13.37
CA ALA A 98 6.80 -3.85 12.61
C ALA A 98 5.76 -4.13 11.53
N LEU A 99 5.98 -3.48 10.38
CA LEU A 99 5.90 -4.12 9.08
C LEU A 99 6.03 -5.63 9.34
N GLY A 100 4.92 -6.36 9.28
CA GLY A 100 4.99 -7.81 9.35
C GLY A 100 5.98 -8.28 8.28
N ASN A 101 6.49 -9.51 8.37
CA ASN A 101 7.19 -10.06 7.21
C ASN A 101 6.32 -9.81 5.97
N PRO A 102 6.85 -9.16 4.93
CA PRO A 102 6.04 -8.79 3.78
C PRO A 102 5.34 -10.04 3.24
N VAL A 103 4.03 -9.93 3.05
CA VAL A 103 3.24 -11.05 2.53
C VAL A 103 3.65 -11.23 1.08
N THR A 104 4.26 -12.37 0.78
CA THR A 104 4.71 -12.69 -0.57
C THR A 104 3.66 -13.54 -1.26
N PHE A 105 3.19 -13.09 -2.43
CA PHE A 105 2.21 -13.81 -3.23
C PHE A 105 2.84 -14.24 -4.56
N ARG A 106 2.67 -15.52 -4.93
CA ARG A 106 3.18 -16.09 -6.18
C ARG A 106 2.09 -16.14 -7.23
N VAL A 107 2.35 -15.58 -8.40
CA VAL A 107 1.41 -15.52 -9.52
C VAL A 107 2.02 -16.23 -10.73
N LEU A 108 1.26 -17.14 -11.32
CA LEU A 108 1.61 -17.76 -12.59
C LEU A 108 0.92 -17.00 -13.72
N VAL A 109 1.68 -16.59 -14.73
CA VAL A 109 1.16 -15.92 -15.92
C VAL A 109 1.40 -16.83 -17.11
N ILE A 110 0.34 -17.29 -17.76
CA ILE A 110 0.43 -18.15 -18.95
C ILE A 110 0.04 -17.30 -20.15
N LEU A 111 0.96 -17.18 -21.11
CA LEU A 111 0.68 -16.50 -22.36
C LEU A 111 0.06 -17.50 -23.35
N VAL A 112 -1.07 -17.14 -23.94
CA VAL A 112 -1.80 -18.01 -24.86
C VAL A 112 -2.03 -17.29 -26.18
N ASP A 113 -1.77 -17.97 -27.29
CA ASP A 113 -2.08 -17.50 -28.63
C ASP A 113 -2.97 -18.50 -29.39
N PHE A 114 -3.54 -18.06 -30.52
CA PHE A 114 -4.50 -18.86 -31.27
C PHE A 114 -4.00 -19.13 -32.70
N PRO A 115 -4.45 -20.20 -33.37
CA PRO A 115 -4.09 -20.48 -34.76
C PRO A 115 -4.49 -19.37 -35.73
N ASP A 116 -5.62 -18.70 -35.49
CA ASP A 116 -6.11 -17.54 -36.26
C ASP A 116 -5.46 -16.21 -35.84
N LYS A 117 -4.94 -16.12 -34.62
CA LYS A 117 -4.32 -14.92 -34.04
C LYS A 117 -3.02 -15.29 -33.31
N PRO A 118 -1.93 -15.53 -34.06
CA PRO A 118 -0.67 -15.93 -33.47
C PRO A 118 0.01 -14.74 -32.79
N TYR A 119 0.80 -15.01 -31.74
CA TYR A 119 1.51 -13.95 -31.00
C TYR A 119 2.50 -13.15 -31.84
N THR A 120 2.94 -13.70 -32.98
CA THR A 120 3.89 -13.04 -33.89
C THR A 120 3.23 -12.07 -34.86
N ALA A 121 1.89 -12.03 -34.94
CA ALA A 121 1.19 -11.24 -35.96
C ALA A 121 0.24 -10.20 -35.34
N GLY A 122 0.25 -8.99 -35.91
CA GLY A 122 -0.68 -7.92 -35.57
C GLY A 122 -0.11 -6.87 -34.60
N TYR A 123 -1.01 -6.07 -34.02
CA TYR A 123 -0.66 -4.96 -33.11
C TYR A 123 -0.20 -5.40 -31.71
N ALA A 124 -0.38 -6.68 -31.38
CA ALA A 124 -0.07 -7.27 -30.08
C ALA A 124 1.17 -8.18 -30.12
N ALA A 125 2.02 -8.03 -31.15
CA ALA A 125 3.24 -8.82 -31.25
C ALA A 125 4.19 -8.47 -30.10
N ALA A 126 4.34 -9.41 -29.17
CA ALA A 126 5.10 -9.23 -27.94
C ALA A 126 5.83 -10.51 -27.56
N THR A 127 6.99 -10.35 -26.95
CA THR A 127 7.81 -11.44 -26.43
C THR A 127 7.48 -11.69 -24.96
N VAL A 128 7.87 -12.86 -24.46
CA VAL A 128 7.71 -13.21 -23.04
C VAL A 128 8.41 -12.17 -22.14
N ALA A 129 9.55 -11.65 -22.57
CA ALA A 129 10.31 -10.62 -21.84
C ALA A 129 9.58 -9.28 -21.74
N ASP A 130 8.76 -8.93 -22.73
CA ASP A 130 7.96 -7.71 -22.69
C ASP A 130 6.90 -7.79 -21.59
N PHE A 131 6.25 -8.95 -21.42
CA PHE A 131 5.31 -9.20 -20.34
C PHE A 131 6.00 -9.28 -18.98
N ASP A 132 7.15 -9.94 -18.89
CA ASP A 132 7.93 -9.99 -17.66
C ASP A 132 8.34 -8.59 -17.20
N SER A 133 8.76 -7.73 -18.13
CA SER A 133 9.06 -6.34 -17.85
C SER A 133 7.85 -5.59 -17.29
N ILE A 134 6.69 -5.65 -17.95
CA ILE A 134 5.50 -4.91 -17.51
C ILE A 134 4.96 -5.41 -16.16
N LEU A 135 5.06 -6.71 -15.90
CA LEU A 135 4.44 -7.34 -14.73
C LEU A 135 5.37 -7.38 -13.52
N PHE A 136 6.64 -7.75 -13.70
CA PHE A 136 7.53 -8.14 -12.62
C PHE A 136 8.87 -7.39 -12.59
N SER A 137 9.11 -6.41 -13.49
CA SER A 137 10.35 -5.62 -13.45
C SER A 137 10.51 -4.85 -12.14
N ASP A 138 11.75 -4.67 -11.72
CA ASP A 138 12.14 -3.83 -10.58
C ASP A 138 12.96 -2.62 -11.05
N GLY A 139 12.83 -1.49 -10.36
CA GLY A 139 13.72 -0.34 -10.49
C GLY A 139 13.27 0.72 -11.51
N PHE A 140 11.97 0.88 -11.71
CA PHE A 140 11.39 1.86 -12.66
C PHE A 140 11.93 1.68 -14.09
N LEU A 141 12.18 0.43 -14.50
CA LEU A 141 12.58 0.10 -15.87
C LEU A 141 11.52 0.51 -16.90
N ASN A 142 10.26 0.62 -16.45
CA ASN A 142 9.15 1.15 -17.21
C ASN A 142 8.77 2.56 -16.71
N PRO A 143 8.49 3.54 -17.59
CA PRO A 143 8.11 4.90 -17.19
C PRO A 143 6.86 4.98 -16.31
N THR A 144 5.99 3.98 -16.40
CA THR A 144 4.72 3.88 -15.64
C THR A 144 4.86 2.99 -14.40
N GLY A 145 5.99 2.30 -14.23
CA GLY A 145 6.20 1.26 -13.22
C GLY A 145 5.63 -0.11 -13.62
N SER A 146 6.03 -1.16 -12.92
CA SER A 146 5.50 -2.52 -13.12
C SER A 146 4.31 -2.82 -12.21
N MET A 147 3.55 -3.89 -12.52
CA MET A 147 2.49 -4.37 -11.62
C MET A 147 3.04 -4.67 -10.21
N LYS A 148 4.20 -5.30 -10.12
CA LYS A 148 4.88 -5.57 -8.84
C LYS A 148 5.16 -4.29 -8.07
N GLU A 149 5.71 -3.26 -8.72
CA GLU A 149 6.00 -1.96 -8.11
C GLU A 149 4.71 -1.27 -7.64
N TYR A 150 3.66 -1.27 -8.47
CA TYR A 150 2.37 -0.72 -8.11
C TYR A 150 1.82 -1.31 -6.80
N TYR A 151 1.82 -2.64 -6.67
CA TYR A 151 1.33 -3.28 -5.45
C TYR A 151 2.27 -3.10 -4.25
N LEU A 152 3.59 -3.02 -4.48
CA LEU A 152 4.56 -2.76 -3.43
C LEU A 152 4.39 -1.35 -2.85
N GLU A 153 4.22 -0.34 -3.71
CA GLU A 153 4.02 1.05 -3.33
C GLU A 153 2.70 1.25 -2.59
N ASN A 154 1.58 0.75 -3.14
CA ASN A 154 0.25 0.90 -2.54
C ASN A 154 0.11 0.15 -1.20
N SER A 155 0.90 -0.90 -0.98
CA SER A 155 0.92 -1.64 0.27
C SER A 155 1.93 -1.14 1.29
N PHE A 156 2.66 -0.05 1.00
CA PHE A 156 3.76 0.46 1.83
C PHE A 156 4.81 -0.62 2.14
N GLY A 157 5.10 -1.49 1.18
CA GLY A 157 6.07 -2.58 1.34
C GLY A 157 5.56 -3.81 2.09
N ASN A 158 4.27 -3.89 2.42
CA ASN A 158 3.69 -5.04 3.12
C ASN A 158 3.26 -6.18 2.20
N PHE A 159 3.14 -5.93 0.89
CA PHE A 159 2.72 -6.91 -0.10
C PHE A 159 3.73 -6.97 -1.24
N VAL A 160 4.31 -8.14 -1.44
CA VAL A 160 5.31 -8.41 -2.48
C VAL A 160 4.74 -9.44 -3.45
N MET A 161 4.59 -9.04 -4.71
CA MET A 161 4.19 -9.96 -5.76
C MET A 161 5.43 -10.55 -6.43
N LEU A 162 5.48 -11.88 -6.51
CA LEU A 162 6.44 -12.62 -7.31
C LEU A 162 5.66 -13.39 -8.36
N GLY A 163 6.20 -13.53 -9.55
CA GLY A 163 5.57 -14.36 -10.54
C GLY A 163 6.52 -14.75 -11.65
N ASP A 164 6.07 -15.76 -12.37
CA ASP A 164 6.81 -16.34 -13.49
C ASP A 164 5.90 -16.25 -14.72
N VAL A 165 6.43 -15.70 -15.82
CA VAL A 165 5.75 -15.67 -17.11
C VAL A 165 6.14 -16.91 -17.89
N TYR A 166 5.17 -17.80 -18.09
CA TYR A 166 5.35 -18.98 -18.92
C TYR A 166 5.16 -18.62 -20.40
N GLY A 167 5.95 -19.27 -21.26
CA GLY A 167 5.97 -18.99 -22.70
C GLY A 167 4.62 -19.23 -23.39
N TRP A 168 4.56 -18.84 -24.66
CA TRP A 168 3.34 -18.93 -25.47
C TRP A 168 2.86 -20.38 -25.64
N TYR A 169 1.67 -20.66 -25.13
CA TYR A 169 0.90 -21.85 -25.44
C TYR A 169 -0.04 -21.58 -26.63
N ARG A 170 0.03 -22.43 -27.65
CA ARG A 170 -0.86 -22.35 -28.80
C ARG A 170 -2.14 -23.14 -28.53
N ALA A 171 -3.26 -22.44 -28.45
CA ALA A 171 -4.59 -23.03 -28.33
C ALA A 171 -4.89 -23.99 -29.48
N SER A 172 -5.68 -25.03 -29.19
CA SER A 172 -6.02 -26.07 -30.17
C SER A 172 -7.05 -25.61 -31.21
N GLN A 173 -7.89 -24.64 -30.86
CA GLN A 173 -8.93 -24.07 -31.71
C GLN A 173 -8.70 -22.58 -31.97
N ASN A 174 -9.43 -22.02 -32.94
CA ASN A 174 -9.41 -20.57 -33.21
C ASN A 174 -10.03 -19.77 -32.05
N SER A 175 -9.64 -18.50 -31.91
CA SER A 175 -10.13 -17.60 -30.85
C SER A 175 -11.67 -17.58 -30.71
N THR A 176 -12.38 -17.68 -31.84
CA THR A 176 -13.85 -17.69 -31.89
C THR A 176 -14.49 -18.88 -31.17
N TYR A 177 -13.80 -20.02 -31.10
CA TYR A 177 -14.28 -21.22 -30.40
C TYR A 177 -14.42 -20.97 -28.89
N TYR A 178 -13.46 -20.24 -28.30
CA TYR A 178 -13.44 -19.95 -26.86
C TYR A 178 -14.22 -18.70 -26.49
N THR A 179 -14.46 -17.78 -27.44
CA THR A 179 -15.19 -16.52 -27.17
C THR A 179 -16.67 -16.56 -27.53
N GLN A 180 -17.15 -17.67 -28.11
CA GLN A 180 -18.54 -17.91 -28.52
C GLN A 180 -19.20 -16.69 -29.16
N ASN A 181 -18.95 -16.49 -30.45
CA ASN A 181 -19.36 -15.27 -31.16
C ASN A 181 -20.83 -15.30 -31.65
N CYS A 182 -21.63 -16.27 -31.18
CA CYS A 182 -23.00 -16.50 -31.64
C CYS A 182 -24.10 -16.26 -30.58
N ASP A 183 -23.75 -16.16 -29.30
CA ASP A 183 -24.69 -15.94 -28.19
C ASP A 183 -24.46 -14.61 -27.44
N GLY A 184 -23.44 -13.84 -27.85
CA GLY A 184 -23.05 -12.59 -27.18
C GLY A 184 -22.39 -12.82 -25.82
N SER A 185 -22.00 -14.05 -25.48
CA SER A 185 -21.45 -14.39 -24.17
C SER A 185 -19.96 -14.05 -24.05
N HIS A 186 -19.27 -13.72 -25.14
CA HIS A 186 -17.89 -13.21 -25.14
C HIS A 186 -16.89 -14.06 -24.31
N GLY A 187 -17.07 -15.38 -24.29
CA GLY A 187 -16.24 -16.33 -23.55
C GLY A 187 -16.73 -16.69 -22.15
N PHE A 188 -17.87 -16.15 -21.71
CA PHE A 188 -18.57 -16.54 -20.48
C PHE A 188 -19.76 -17.49 -20.71
N GLY A 189 -19.90 -17.99 -21.95
CA GLY A 189 -20.97 -18.90 -22.32
C GLY A 189 -20.75 -20.33 -21.84
N ASP A 190 -21.52 -21.25 -22.42
CA ASP A 190 -21.54 -22.65 -22.01
C ASP A 190 -20.22 -23.36 -22.31
N TYR A 191 -19.78 -24.19 -21.36
CA TYR A 191 -18.66 -25.10 -21.55
C TYR A 191 -19.02 -26.18 -22.59
N PRO A 192 -18.11 -26.57 -23.51
CA PRO A 192 -16.67 -26.28 -23.57
C PRO A 192 -16.27 -25.11 -24.50
N THR A 193 -17.19 -24.35 -25.06
CA THR A 193 -16.88 -23.26 -26.02
C THR A 193 -16.67 -21.93 -25.32
N ASN A 194 -15.91 -21.92 -24.23
CA ASN A 194 -15.75 -20.78 -23.35
C ASN A 194 -14.29 -20.58 -22.87
N ALA A 195 -14.04 -19.50 -22.16
CA ALA A 195 -12.71 -19.19 -21.62
C ALA A 195 -12.25 -20.22 -20.57
N GLN A 196 -13.16 -20.94 -19.92
CA GLN A 196 -12.78 -21.99 -18.97
C GLN A 196 -12.07 -23.15 -19.70
N ARG A 197 -12.59 -23.57 -20.86
CA ARG A 197 -11.93 -24.59 -21.69
C ARG A 197 -10.55 -24.14 -22.17
N LEU A 198 -10.38 -22.86 -22.49
CA LEU A 198 -9.08 -22.27 -22.86
C LEU A 198 -8.06 -22.38 -21.73
N VAL A 199 -8.47 -22.11 -20.49
CA VAL A 199 -7.59 -22.24 -19.33
C VAL A 199 -7.27 -23.70 -19.06
N GLU A 200 -8.25 -24.60 -19.18
CA GLU A 200 -8.06 -26.04 -18.97
C GLU A 200 -7.02 -26.65 -19.93
N GLU A 201 -6.98 -26.21 -21.20
CA GLU A 201 -5.97 -26.71 -22.14
C GLU A 201 -4.57 -26.13 -21.93
N ALA A 202 -4.45 -25.00 -21.22
CA ALA A 202 -3.19 -24.29 -21.03
C ALA A 202 -2.41 -24.73 -19.78
N ILE A 203 -3.02 -25.53 -18.90
CA ILE A 203 -2.46 -26.03 -17.62
C ILE A 203 -2.14 -27.52 -17.66
#